data_AF-A0A0L8GSL8-F1
#
_entry.id   AF-A0A0L8GSL8-F1
#
_cell.length_a   1.000
_cell.length_b   1.000
_cell.length_c   1.000
_cell.angle_alpha   90.00
_cell.angle_beta   90.00
_cell.angle_gamma   90.00
#
_symmetry.space_group_name_H-M   'P 1'
#
loop_
_entity.id
_entity.type
_entity.pdbx_description
1 polymer ?
#
loop_
_entity_poly.entity_id
_entity_poly.type
_entity_poly.pdbx_seq_one_letter_code
_entity_poly.pdbx_strand_id
1 'polypeptide(L)'
;GYKPSIFYPKTSNQQIFENLRLQCERMDMPFLSFFPSEPHLIDSAYNLVVDAIYGSCHKEPITGDFASVLETLKKIENPLVSLDIPSGWDIENGCPDGLQPSMLISLTCPKLCARHFQGQHHYLGGRYIPRTLELRYELNLPQYAGIDCTVELKTQHQSSTHNTSATTTTTTSSSTTTTTNTTNTNTTASSAS
;
A
#
# COMPACT_ATOMS: atom_id res chain seq x y z
N GLY A 1 -18.50 20.08 -1.24
CA GLY A 1 -17.31 19.98 -2.11
C GLY A 1 -16.06 20.19 -1.29
N TYR A 2 -14.91 19.70 -1.77
CA TYR A 2 -13.60 19.93 -1.14
C TYR A 2 -13.00 21.27 -1.60
N LYS A 3 -11.95 21.74 -0.91
CA LYS A 3 -11.16 22.93 -1.26
C LYS A 3 -9.72 22.52 -1.58
N PRO A 4 -9.45 21.98 -2.78
CA PRO A 4 -8.13 21.44 -3.12
C PRO A 4 -7.13 22.56 -3.44
N SER A 5 -5.87 22.35 -3.04
CA SER A 5 -4.71 23.09 -3.55
C SER A 5 -3.81 22.13 -4.31
N ILE A 6 -3.16 22.60 -5.38
CA ILE A 6 -2.31 21.76 -6.24
C ILE A 6 -0.86 22.19 -6.12
N PHE A 7 0.05 21.25 -5.87
CA PHE A 7 1.48 21.45 -6.09
C PHE A 7 1.90 20.70 -7.35
N TYR A 8 2.33 21.44 -8.39
CA TYR A 8 2.69 20.88 -9.69
C TYR A 8 4.01 21.51 -10.20
N PRO A 9 5.17 21.13 -9.64
CA PRO A 9 6.44 21.83 -9.85
C PRO A 9 7.07 21.59 -11.23
N LYS A 10 6.80 20.45 -11.86
CA LYS A 10 7.35 20.08 -13.16
C LYS A 10 6.24 19.97 -14.20
N THR A 11 6.14 20.97 -15.06
CA THR A 11 5.15 21.01 -16.13
C THR A 11 5.64 20.28 -17.37
N SER A 12 4.74 19.56 -18.03
CA SER A 12 4.96 19.00 -19.37
C SER A 12 4.43 19.97 -20.42
N ASN A 13 5.14 20.11 -21.56
CA ASN A 13 4.73 20.95 -22.69
C ASN A 13 3.68 20.27 -23.59
N GLN A 14 3.06 19.17 -23.13
CA GLN A 14 1.99 18.53 -23.90
C GLN A 14 0.66 19.24 -23.60
N GLN A 15 -0.08 19.55 -24.67
CA GLN A 15 -1.34 20.29 -24.61
C GLN A 15 -2.34 19.73 -23.59
N ILE A 16 -2.36 18.42 -23.40
CA ILE A 16 -3.25 17.79 -22.42
C ILE A 16 -3.02 18.31 -21.00
N PHE A 17 -1.77 18.50 -20.58
CA PHE A 17 -1.47 18.99 -19.22
C PHE A 17 -1.73 20.49 -19.09
N GLU A 18 -1.47 21.27 -20.13
CA GLU A 18 -1.84 22.70 -20.17
C GLU A 18 -3.35 22.88 -20.03
N ASN A 19 -4.14 22.07 -20.76
CA ASN A 19 -5.59 22.12 -20.71
C ASN A 19 -6.13 21.69 -19.34
N LEU A 20 -5.54 20.67 -18.70
CA LEU A 20 -5.92 20.25 -17.34
C LEU A 20 -5.60 21.32 -16.31
N ARG A 21 -4.42 21.95 -16.41
CA ARG A 21 -4.04 23.07 -15.55
C ARG A 21 -5.02 24.23 -15.71
N LEU A 22 -5.32 24.63 -16.95
CA LEU A 22 -6.27 25.71 -17.23
C LEU A 22 -7.66 25.39 -16.67
N GLN A 23 -8.13 24.15 -16.77
CA GLN A 23 -9.39 23.73 -16.15
C GLN A 23 -9.37 23.91 -14.62
N CYS A 24 -8.28 23.51 -13.94
CA CYS A 24 -8.14 23.70 -12.50
C CYS A 24 -8.13 25.19 -12.12
N GLU A 25 -7.41 26.02 -12.86
CA GLU A 25 -7.37 27.48 -12.67
C GLU A 25 -8.76 28.11 -12.87
N ARG A 26 -9.52 27.66 -13.87
CA ARG A 26 -10.91 28.11 -14.13
C ARG A 26 -11.90 27.65 -13.06
N MET A 27 -11.52 26.68 -12.25
CA MET A 27 -12.28 26.19 -11.09
C MET A 27 -11.78 26.81 -9.78
N ASP A 28 -10.98 27.87 -9.85
CA ASP A 28 -10.40 28.59 -8.71
C ASP A 28 -9.58 27.71 -7.76
N MET A 29 -8.96 26.64 -8.29
CA MET A 29 -8.07 25.78 -7.51
C MET A 29 -6.67 26.43 -7.42
N PRO A 30 -6.18 26.82 -6.23
CA PRO A 30 -4.88 27.46 -6.10
C PRO A 30 -3.73 26.49 -6.39
N PHE A 31 -2.73 26.98 -7.12
CA PHE A 31 -1.46 26.29 -7.32
C PHE A 31 -0.39 26.82 -6.37
N LEU A 32 0.22 25.94 -5.59
CA LEU A 32 1.31 26.27 -4.69
C LEU A 32 2.60 26.50 -5.49
N SER A 33 3.29 27.59 -5.20
CA SER A 33 4.58 27.91 -5.82
C SER A 33 5.75 27.12 -5.22
N PHE A 34 5.62 26.66 -3.98
CA PHE A 34 6.58 25.81 -3.28
C PHE A 34 5.84 24.78 -2.42
N PHE A 35 6.51 23.65 -2.15
CA PHE A 35 6.01 22.66 -1.21
C PHE A 35 6.47 23.02 0.21
N PRO A 36 5.57 23.06 1.22
CA PRO A 36 5.99 23.31 2.60
C PRO A 36 6.98 22.23 3.04
N SER A 37 8.17 22.63 3.48
CA SER A 37 9.22 21.67 3.92
C SER A 37 8.98 21.14 5.34
N GLU A 38 8.11 21.80 6.10
CA GLU A 38 7.79 21.44 7.48
C GLU A 38 6.45 20.68 7.53
N PRO A 39 6.42 19.41 7.98
CA PRO A 39 5.21 18.58 7.98
C PRO A 39 4.01 19.21 8.70
N HIS A 40 4.25 19.86 9.85
CA HIS A 40 3.19 20.50 10.65
C HIS A 40 2.44 21.62 9.90
N LEU A 41 3.07 22.27 8.92
CA LEU A 41 2.40 23.26 8.07
C LEU A 41 1.39 22.59 7.12
N ILE A 42 1.70 21.37 6.66
CA ILE A 42 0.78 20.57 5.85
C ILE A 42 -0.36 20.06 6.73
N ASP A 43 -0.03 19.52 7.90
CA ASP A 43 -1.01 18.95 8.83
C ASP A 43 -2.03 19.98 9.31
N SER A 44 -1.58 21.20 9.57
CA SER A 44 -2.46 22.30 10.00
C SER A 44 -3.28 22.92 8.87
N ALA A 45 -2.77 22.93 7.63
CA ALA A 45 -3.42 23.60 6.50
C ALA A 45 -4.39 22.70 5.72
N TYR A 46 -4.16 21.39 5.72
CA TYR A 46 -4.93 20.42 4.94
C TYR A 46 -5.62 19.41 5.86
N ASN A 47 -6.58 18.66 5.32
CA ASN A 47 -7.19 17.53 6.04
C ASN A 47 -6.83 16.18 5.42
N LEU A 48 -6.27 16.20 4.22
CA LEU A 48 -5.92 15.03 3.42
C LEU A 48 -4.90 15.45 2.36
N VAL A 49 -3.96 14.58 2.05
CA VAL A 49 -2.96 14.77 1.00
C VAL A 49 -3.13 13.70 -0.06
N VAL A 50 -3.12 14.10 -1.34
CA VAL A 50 -3.15 13.17 -2.47
C VAL A 50 -1.75 13.08 -3.08
N ASP A 51 -1.17 11.90 -3.00
CA ASP A 51 0.04 11.52 -3.70
C ASP A 51 -0.31 11.10 -5.14
N ALA A 52 0.01 11.98 -6.07
CA ALA A 52 -0.11 11.80 -7.51
C ALA A 52 1.22 12.12 -8.23
N ILE A 53 2.35 11.87 -7.55
CA ILE A 53 3.68 12.29 -8.03
C ILE A 53 4.20 11.31 -9.08
N TYR A 54 4.22 10.01 -8.78
CA TYR A 54 4.68 8.95 -9.68
C TYR A 54 3.70 7.78 -9.74
N GLY A 55 3.34 7.40 -10.97
CA GLY A 55 2.57 6.19 -11.24
C GLY A 55 3.46 5.02 -11.66
N SER A 56 2.85 3.88 -11.99
CA SER A 56 3.52 2.62 -12.32
C SER A 56 4.49 2.65 -13.51
N CYS A 57 4.48 3.72 -14.31
CA CYS A 57 5.37 3.87 -15.46
C CYS A 57 6.73 4.50 -15.11
N HIS A 58 6.90 4.99 -13.88
CA HIS A 58 8.16 5.61 -13.46
C HIS A 58 9.24 4.56 -13.17
N LYS A 59 10.44 4.75 -13.71
CA LYS A 59 11.58 3.82 -13.57
C LYS A 59 12.87 4.51 -13.14
N GLU A 60 12.87 5.83 -13.07
CA GLU A 60 14.06 6.60 -12.73
C GLU A 60 14.19 6.75 -11.21
N PRO A 61 15.40 6.91 -10.68
CA PRO A 61 15.56 7.28 -9.28
C PRO A 61 14.90 8.62 -8.98
N ILE A 62 14.22 8.70 -7.85
CA ILE A 62 13.60 9.96 -7.40
C ILE A 62 14.69 10.90 -6.90
N THR A 63 14.75 12.09 -7.47
CA THR A 63 15.81 13.07 -7.20
C THR A 63 15.24 14.49 -7.06
N GLY A 64 16.06 15.40 -6.53
CA GLY A 64 15.75 16.83 -6.43
C GLY A 64 14.51 17.11 -5.57
N ASP A 65 13.69 18.06 -6.04
CA ASP A 65 12.52 18.55 -5.31
C ASP A 65 11.54 17.44 -4.91
N PHE A 66 11.34 16.44 -5.78
CA PHE A 66 10.44 15.33 -5.48
C PHE A 66 10.95 14.44 -4.35
N ALA A 67 12.27 14.24 -4.21
CA ALA A 67 12.81 13.50 -3.08
C ALA A 67 12.53 14.22 -1.76
N SER A 68 12.72 15.55 -1.72
CA SER A 68 12.40 16.38 -0.55
C SER A 68 10.90 16.36 -0.20
N VAL A 69 10.04 16.40 -1.22
CA VAL A 69 8.58 16.27 -1.05
C VAL A 69 8.24 14.93 -0.40
N LEU A 70 8.78 13.82 -0.91
CA LEU A 70 8.51 12.49 -0.33
C LEU A 70 9.02 12.39 1.12
N GLU A 71 10.20 12.92 1.42
CA GLU A 71 10.73 12.93 2.79
C GLU A 71 9.88 13.75 3.76
N THR A 72 9.22 14.80 3.27
CA THR A 72 8.25 15.57 4.07
C THR A 72 6.95 14.78 4.24
N LEU A 73 6.42 14.19 3.17
CA LEU A 73 5.19 13.40 3.18
C LEU A 73 5.28 12.13 4.03
N LYS A 74 6.47 11.56 4.25
CA LYS A 74 6.67 10.46 5.21
C LYS A 74 6.39 10.85 6.66
N LYS A 75 6.38 12.15 6.98
CA LYS A 75 6.36 12.69 8.35
C LYS A 75 5.06 13.42 8.69
N ILE A 76 4.12 13.54 7.75
CA ILE A 76 2.81 14.14 8.01
C ILE A 76 1.96 13.17 8.84
N GLU A 77 1.07 13.71 9.65
CA GLU A 77 0.09 12.93 10.43
C GLU A 77 -1.23 12.78 9.65
N ASN A 78 -1.51 13.70 8.74
CA ASN A 78 -2.74 13.69 7.96
C ASN A 78 -2.88 12.47 7.05
N PRO A 79 -4.11 12.02 6.75
CA PRO A 79 -4.37 10.95 5.80
C PRO A 79 -3.71 11.22 4.44
N LEU A 80 -2.86 10.29 4.03
CA LEU A 80 -2.26 10.26 2.70
C LEU A 80 -3.00 9.26 1.81
N VAL A 81 -3.33 9.68 0.59
CA VAL A 81 -3.97 8.87 -0.44
C VAL A 81 -3.04 8.75 -1.64
N SER A 82 -2.59 7.55 -1.97
CA SER A 82 -1.76 7.34 -3.17
C SER A 82 -2.57 6.86 -4.36
N LEU A 83 -2.34 7.49 -5.50
CA LEU A 83 -2.95 7.10 -6.77
C LEU A 83 -2.08 6.08 -7.49
N ASP A 84 -2.70 4.94 -7.80
CA ASP A 84 -2.16 3.78 -8.50
C ASP A 84 -1.08 2.99 -7.76
N ILE A 85 0.02 3.65 -7.39
CA ILE A 85 1.09 3.13 -6.53
C ILE A 85 1.53 4.25 -5.57
N PRO A 86 1.99 3.94 -4.34
CA PRO A 86 2.63 4.96 -3.51
C PRO A 86 3.93 5.42 -4.15
N SER A 87 4.12 6.74 -4.29
CA SER A 87 5.29 7.29 -4.95
C SER A 87 6.59 6.87 -4.26
N GLY A 88 7.55 6.40 -5.05
CA GLY A 88 8.82 5.86 -4.56
C GLY A 88 8.80 4.39 -4.16
N TRP A 89 7.67 3.70 -4.30
CA TRP A 89 7.64 2.25 -4.16
C TRP A 89 8.17 1.55 -5.41
N ASP A 90 8.87 0.44 -5.21
CA ASP A 90 9.08 -0.53 -6.28
C ASP A 90 7.73 -1.13 -6.69
N ILE A 91 7.50 -1.31 -7.99
CA ILE A 91 6.21 -1.75 -8.54
C ILE A 91 5.83 -3.18 -8.12
N GLU A 92 6.80 -3.98 -7.68
CA GLU A 92 6.57 -5.36 -7.22
C GLU A 92 6.76 -5.53 -5.73
N ASN A 93 7.89 -5.03 -5.21
CA ASN A 93 8.35 -5.32 -3.85
C ASN A 93 7.94 -4.25 -2.83
N GLY A 94 7.31 -3.16 -3.27
CA GLY A 94 6.94 -2.03 -2.41
C GLY A 94 8.16 -1.28 -1.88
N CYS A 95 8.00 -0.59 -0.75
CA CYS A 95 9.10 0.08 -0.05
C CYS A 95 8.75 0.24 1.44
N PRO A 96 9.30 -0.58 2.36
CA PRO A 96 8.99 -0.50 3.78
C PRO A 96 9.27 0.88 4.40
N ASP A 97 10.36 1.52 4.00
CA ASP A 97 10.76 2.86 4.44
C ASP A 97 10.19 3.99 3.55
N GLY A 98 9.24 3.64 2.68
CA GLY A 98 8.58 4.54 1.74
C GLY A 98 7.40 5.29 2.35
N LEU A 99 6.59 5.89 1.49
CA LEU A 99 5.29 6.43 1.90
C LEU A 99 4.40 5.32 2.46
N GLN A 100 3.65 5.62 3.51
CA GLN A 100 2.69 4.72 4.14
C GLN A 100 1.28 5.31 4.04
N PRO A 101 0.64 5.29 2.85
CA PRO A 101 -0.65 5.91 2.66
C PRO A 101 -1.75 5.20 3.47
N SER A 102 -2.68 5.99 3.99
CA SER A 102 -3.89 5.49 4.63
C SER A 102 -4.87 4.88 3.61
N MET A 103 -4.79 5.31 2.36
CA MET A 103 -5.61 4.82 1.26
C MET A 103 -4.80 4.64 -0.02
N LEU A 104 -5.02 3.54 -0.72
CA LEU A 104 -4.48 3.28 -2.06
C LEU A 104 -5.63 3.18 -3.06
N ILE A 105 -5.53 3.88 -4.19
CA ILE A 105 -6.48 3.76 -5.31
C ILE A 105 -5.77 3.14 -6.50
N SER A 106 -5.85 1.82 -6.65
CA SER A 106 -5.32 1.13 -7.83
C SER A 106 -6.14 1.46 -9.08
N LEU A 107 -5.48 1.74 -10.20
CA LEU A 107 -6.14 2.05 -11.47
C LEU A 107 -6.02 0.85 -12.43
N THR A 108 -7.12 0.52 -13.10
CA THR A 108 -7.26 -0.65 -14.01
C THR A 108 -7.20 -1.99 -13.27
N CYS A 109 -6.10 -2.26 -12.57
CA CYS A 109 -5.89 -3.42 -11.70
C CYS A 109 -4.83 -3.08 -10.63
N PRO A 110 -4.86 -3.72 -9.45
CA PRO A 110 -3.79 -3.58 -8.46
C PRO A 110 -2.45 -4.07 -9.00
N LYS A 111 -1.39 -3.29 -8.77
CA LYS A 111 -0.01 -3.70 -9.06
C LYS A 111 0.49 -4.66 -7.97
N LEU A 112 1.58 -5.38 -8.24
CA LEU A 112 2.14 -6.35 -7.29
C LEU A 112 2.52 -5.70 -5.95
N CYS A 113 3.05 -4.47 -5.97
CA CYS A 113 3.40 -3.72 -4.77
C CYS A 113 2.21 -3.48 -3.82
N ALA A 114 0.97 -3.49 -4.32
CA ALA A 114 -0.22 -3.32 -3.49
C ALA A 114 -0.40 -4.46 -2.46
N ARG A 115 0.31 -5.59 -2.63
CA ARG A 115 0.39 -6.64 -1.59
C ARG A 115 1.10 -6.19 -0.31
N HIS A 116 1.93 -5.16 -0.40
CA HIS A 116 2.65 -4.57 0.72
C HIS A 116 1.89 -3.40 1.37
N PHE A 117 0.74 -3.01 0.82
CA PHE A 117 -0.09 -1.93 1.37
C PHE A 117 -0.66 -2.33 2.75
N GLN A 118 -0.48 -1.46 3.74
CA GLN A 118 -0.94 -1.66 5.13
C GLN A 118 -1.97 -0.61 5.57
N GLY A 119 -2.43 0.25 4.65
CA GLY A 119 -3.42 1.27 4.97
C GLY A 119 -4.83 0.71 5.16
N GLN A 120 -5.74 1.58 5.56
CA GLN A 120 -7.11 1.22 5.94
C GLN A 120 -8.00 0.94 4.74
N HIS A 121 -7.77 1.63 3.62
CA HIS A 121 -8.66 1.60 2.47
C HIS A 121 -7.91 1.28 1.17
N HIS A 122 -8.32 0.23 0.48
CA HIS A 122 -7.80 -0.08 -0.85
C HIS A 122 -8.94 -0.06 -1.85
N TYR A 123 -8.97 0.93 -2.74
CA TYR A 123 -9.97 1.02 -3.80
C TYR A 123 -9.38 0.60 -5.14
N LEU A 124 -10.21 -0.03 -5.96
CA LEU A 124 -9.99 -0.21 -7.39
C LEU A 124 -10.85 0.80 -8.15
N GLY A 125 -10.22 1.60 -9.00
CA GLY A 125 -10.87 2.48 -9.96
C GLY A 125 -10.51 2.14 -11.40
N GLY A 126 -11.09 2.88 -12.35
CA GLY A 126 -10.85 2.69 -13.78
C GLY A 126 -11.77 1.64 -14.41
N ARG A 127 -13.09 1.82 -14.20
CA ARG A 127 -14.15 0.98 -14.77
C ARG A 127 -14.36 1.21 -16.28
N TYR A 128 -13.33 0.93 -17.07
CA TYR A 128 -13.35 1.05 -18.53
C TYR A 128 -12.76 -0.18 -19.23
N ILE A 129 -12.41 -1.24 -18.49
CA ILE A 129 -11.83 -2.47 -19.05
C ILE A 129 -12.92 -3.31 -19.74
N PRO A 130 -12.83 -3.54 -21.06
CA PRO A 130 -13.76 -4.43 -21.75
C PRO A 130 -13.64 -5.87 -21.24
N ARG A 131 -14.77 -6.58 -21.19
CA ARG A 131 -14.84 -7.98 -20.74
C ARG A 131 -13.85 -8.91 -21.46
N THR A 132 -13.58 -8.64 -22.74
CA THR A 132 -12.62 -9.41 -23.54
C THR A 132 -11.19 -9.28 -23.03
N LEU A 133 -10.76 -8.08 -22.59
CA LEU A 133 -9.44 -7.89 -22.00
C LEU A 133 -9.37 -8.48 -20.60
N GLU A 134 -10.43 -8.32 -19.81
CA GLU A 134 -10.52 -8.91 -18.48
C GLU A 134 -10.31 -10.44 -18.51
N LEU A 135 -10.99 -11.13 -19.43
CA LEU A 135 -10.85 -12.57 -19.61
C LEU A 135 -9.46 -12.95 -20.16
N ARG A 136 -8.95 -12.21 -21.14
CA ARG A 136 -7.65 -12.51 -21.78
C ARG A 136 -6.48 -12.43 -20.81
N TYR A 137 -6.51 -11.48 -19.89
CA TYR A 137 -5.45 -11.25 -18.91
C TYR A 137 -5.77 -11.82 -17.52
N GLU A 138 -6.86 -12.58 -17.40
CA GLU A 138 -7.29 -13.23 -16.15
C GLU A 138 -7.32 -12.25 -14.97
N LEU A 139 -7.80 -11.03 -15.21
CA LEU A 139 -7.74 -9.94 -14.23
C LEU A 139 -8.63 -10.19 -13.01
N ASN A 140 -9.65 -11.05 -13.15
CA ASN A 140 -10.60 -11.41 -12.09
C ASN A 140 -11.13 -10.16 -11.35
N LEU A 141 -11.56 -9.15 -12.11
CA LEU A 141 -11.94 -7.86 -11.54
C LEU A 141 -13.20 -8.03 -10.68
N PRO A 142 -13.26 -7.40 -9.49
CA PRO A 142 -14.47 -7.38 -8.69
C PRO A 142 -15.62 -6.68 -9.43
N GLN A 143 -16.85 -7.05 -9.08
CA GLN A 143 -18.03 -6.38 -9.59
C GLN A 143 -18.17 -4.99 -8.97
N TYR A 144 -18.24 -3.96 -9.81
CA TYR A 144 -18.61 -2.61 -9.40
C TYR A 144 -20.12 -2.55 -9.13
N ALA A 145 -20.53 -1.93 -8.03
CA ALA A 145 -21.94 -1.78 -7.70
C ALA A 145 -22.61 -0.76 -8.64
N GLY A 146 -23.77 -1.11 -9.21
CA GLY A 146 -24.57 -0.22 -10.06
C GLY A 146 -23.75 0.56 -11.10
N ILE A 147 -23.71 1.88 -10.95
CA ILE A 147 -22.97 2.83 -11.80
C ILE A 147 -21.66 3.34 -11.17
N ASP A 148 -21.26 2.79 -10.03
CA ASP A 148 -20.06 3.24 -9.32
C ASP A 148 -18.80 3.04 -10.19
N CYS A 149 -17.89 4.01 -10.10
CA CYS A 149 -16.62 3.99 -10.83
C CYS A 149 -15.45 3.44 -10.01
N THR A 150 -15.72 3.03 -8.78
CA THR A 150 -14.75 2.49 -7.82
C THR A 150 -15.37 1.35 -7.01
N VAL A 151 -14.54 0.45 -6.50
CA VAL A 151 -14.94 -0.62 -5.58
C VAL A 151 -13.87 -0.83 -4.53
N GLU A 152 -14.28 -0.97 -3.26
CA GLU A 152 -13.34 -1.25 -2.17
C GLU A 152 -12.91 -2.72 -2.20
N LEU A 153 -11.61 -2.95 -2.15
CA LEU A 153 -10.98 -4.25 -2.07
C LEU A 153 -10.81 -4.65 -0.61
N LYS A 154 -11.04 -5.92 -0.30
CA LYS A 154 -10.79 -6.46 1.03
C LYS A 154 -9.28 -6.57 1.25
N THR A 155 -8.70 -5.73 2.10
CA THR A 155 -7.32 -5.86 2.57
C THR A 155 -7.20 -7.10 3.47
N GLN A 156 -6.37 -8.08 3.10
CA GLN A 156 -6.07 -9.20 3.98
C GLN A 156 -5.12 -8.73 5.10
N HIS A 157 -5.67 -8.29 6.22
CA HIS A 157 -4.88 -8.22 7.44
C HIS A 157 -4.59 -9.65 7.88
N GLN A 158 -3.33 -10.10 7.78
CA GLN A 158 -2.92 -11.33 8.43
C GLN A 158 -3.01 -11.11 9.95
N SER A 159 -4.17 -11.42 10.52
CA SER A 159 -4.30 -11.66 11.95
C SER A 159 -3.50 -12.93 12.26
N SER A 160 -2.31 -12.77 12.81
CA SER A 160 -1.53 -13.84 13.40
C SER A 160 -2.20 -14.34 14.69
N THR A 161 -3.28 -15.12 14.53
CA THR A 161 -3.83 -15.91 15.64
C THR A 161 -2.86 -17.05 15.93
N HIS A 162 -2.03 -16.86 16.96
CA HIS A 162 -1.20 -17.92 17.54
C HIS A 162 -2.12 -18.94 18.21
N ASN A 163 -2.44 -20.02 17.50
CA ASN A 163 -3.28 -21.09 18.04
C ASN A 163 -2.39 -22.08 18.80
N THR A 164 -2.25 -21.90 20.12
CA THR A 164 -1.65 -22.91 21.00
C THR A 164 -2.76 -23.81 21.53
N SER A 165 -3.13 -24.83 20.75
CA SER A 165 -3.96 -25.92 21.26
C SER A 165 -3.09 -26.88 22.06
N ALA A 166 -3.15 -26.75 23.38
CA ALA A 166 -2.69 -27.78 24.31
C ALA A 166 -3.69 -28.95 24.27
N THR A 167 -3.28 -30.07 23.67
CA THR A 167 -4.03 -31.33 23.73
C THR A 167 -3.70 -32.05 25.04
N THR A 168 -4.62 -31.98 25.99
CA THR A 168 -4.69 -32.86 27.16
C THR A 168 -5.23 -34.22 26.70
N THR A 169 -4.40 -35.26 26.70
CA THR A 169 -4.87 -36.65 26.51
C THR A 169 -4.95 -37.35 27.86
N THR A 170 -6.18 -37.61 28.27
CA THR A 170 -6.59 -38.38 29.45
C THR A 170 -6.08 -39.81 29.36
N THR A 171 -5.48 -40.27 30.46
CA THR A 171 -4.99 -41.63 30.70
C THR A 171 -6.15 -42.56 31.05
N THR A 172 -6.33 -43.65 30.31
CA THR A 172 -7.17 -44.79 30.72
C THR A 172 -6.26 -46.00 30.90
N SER A 173 -6.29 -46.55 32.11
CA SER A 173 -5.48 -47.65 32.60
C SER A 173 -6.06 -49.02 32.20
N SER A 174 -5.22 -49.90 31.69
CA SER A 174 -5.40 -51.36 31.85
C SER A 174 -4.12 -52.14 31.54
N SER A 175 -3.63 -52.77 32.61
CA SER A 175 -3.03 -54.12 32.69
C SER A 175 -1.77 -54.50 31.88
N THR A 176 -0.70 -54.71 32.66
CA THR A 176 0.15 -55.92 32.73
C THR A 176 0.98 -56.29 31.49
N THR A 177 2.31 -56.19 31.60
CA THR A 177 3.26 -57.34 31.69
C THR A 177 4.70 -56.84 31.58
N THR A 178 5.49 -57.15 32.61
CA THR A 178 6.92 -57.55 32.66
C THR A 178 7.83 -57.21 31.47
N THR A 179 9.00 -56.61 31.73
CA THR A 179 10.35 -57.27 31.64
C THR A 179 11.48 -56.23 31.49
N THR A 180 12.29 -56.13 32.55
CA THR A 180 13.74 -55.84 32.65
C THR A 180 14.44 -54.73 31.86
N ASN A 181 15.14 -53.88 32.64
CA ASN A 181 16.53 -53.43 32.52
C ASN A 181 17.14 -53.24 31.12
N THR A 182 17.73 -52.07 30.87
CA THR A 182 19.20 -51.90 30.80
C THR A 182 19.55 -50.41 30.87
N THR A 183 20.33 -50.05 31.87
CA THR A 183 21.13 -48.84 31.98
C THR A 183 22.12 -48.73 30.83
N ASN A 184 22.26 -47.54 30.22
CA ASN A 184 23.60 -47.08 29.88
C ASN A 184 23.71 -45.55 29.85
N THR A 185 24.68 -45.12 30.64
CA THR A 185 25.26 -43.79 30.79
C THR A 185 26.17 -43.45 29.61
N ASN A 186 26.10 -42.24 29.07
CA ASN A 186 27.18 -41.23 29.12
C ASN A 186 26.85 -40.08 28.14
N THR A 187 26.68 -38.84 28.60
CA THR A 187 27.69 -37.85 29.03
C THR A 187 28.45 -37.22 27.86
N THR A 188 28.18 -35.91 27.68
CA THR A 188 29.05 -34.83 27.15
C THR A 188 29.54 -34.91 25.71
N ALA A 189 29.84 -33.83 25.01
CA ALA A 189 29.58 -32.38 25.08
C ALA A 189 30.50 -31.79 23.99
N SER A 190 30.13 -30.60 23.50
CA SER A 190 31.01 -29.64 22.80
C SER A 190 31.47 -30.07 21.40
N SER A 191 31.68 -29.19 20.42
CA SER A 191 31.45 -27.75 20.22
C SER A 191 32.11 -27.42 18.89
N ALA A 192 31.66 -26.35 18.24
CA ALA A 192 32.28 -25.65 17.11
C ALA A 192 32.29 -26.47 15.80
N SER A 193 31.90 -25.89 14.67
CA SER A 193 32.10 -24.51 14.19
C SER A 193 30.95 -24.04 13.32
#